data_AF-A0A2E3CPK1-F1
#
_entry.id   AF-A0A2E3CPK1-F1
#
_cell.length_a   1.000
_cell.length_b   1.000
_cell.length_c   1.000
_cell.angle_alpha   90.00
_cell.angle_beta   90.00
_cell.angle_gamma   90.00
#
_symmetry.space_group_name_H-M   'P 1'
#
loop_
_entity.id
_entity.type
_entity.pdbx_description
1 polymer ?
#
loop_
_entity_poly.entity_id
_entity_poly.type
_entity_poly.pdbx_seq_one_letter_code
_entity_poly.pdbx_strand_id
1 'polypeptide(L)'
;MVGSIGRMDVELETTADPGPDQLWVDADGFAGGLKPGTGPRRNPRGEFPTGPEVGERLPDIVAQTPDGEVIDVHRDRAGQAAAVVFYRSAVW
;
A
#
# COMPACT_ATOMS: atom_id res chain seq x y z
N MET A 1 9.27 -17.14 16.36
CA MET A 1 9.41 -17.61 14.97
C MET A 1 9.22 -16.39 14.09
N VAL A 2 10.32 -15.77 13.63
CA VAL A 2 10.25 -14.57 12.78
C VAL A 2 9.95 -15.06 11.38
N GLY A 3 8.74 -14.78 10.88
CA GLY A 3 8.39 -15.06 9.49
C GLY A 3 9.33 -14.29 8.57
N SER A 4 10.07 -15.00 7.74
CA SER A 4 10.76 -14.40 6.61
C SER A 4 9.69 -13.76 5.72
N ILE A 5 9.68 -12.43 5.64
CA ILE A 5 9.04 -11.74 4.53
C ILE A 5 9.87 -12.09 3.30
N GLY A 6 9.47 -13.17 2.63
CA GLY A 6 10.02 -13.53 1.33
C GLY A 6 9.92 -12.31 0.42
N ARG A 7 10.95 -12.08 -0.39
CA ARG A 7 10.96 -11.02 -1.40
C ARG A 7 9.69 -11.19 -2.25
N MET A 8 8.71 -10.33 -2.06
CA MET A 8 7.54 -10.29 -2.94
C MET A 8 8.02 -9.68 -4.25
N ASP A 9 8.33 -10.53 -5.22
CA ASP A 9 8.57 -10.11 -6.59
C ASP A 9 7.20 -9.68 -7.16
N VAL A 10 6.89 -8.41 -6.95
CA VAL A 10 5.64 -7.80 -7.40
C VAL A 10 5.66 -7.68 -8.91
N GLU A 11 4.81 -8.45 -9.58
CA GLU A 11 4.58 -8.27 -11.01
C GLU A 11 3.96 -6.89 -11.25
N LEU A 12 4.49 -6.14 -12.21
CA LEU A 12 4.03 -4.78 -12.52
C LEU A 12 3.15 -4.77 -13.75
N GLU A 13 2.09 -3.95 -13.72
CA GLU A 13 1.28 -3.71 -14.90
C GLU A 13 2.11 -2.91 -15.90
N THR A 14 2.41 -3.52 -17.05
CA THR A 14 3.23 -2.92 -18.12
C THR A 14 2.51 -2.93 -19.46
N THR A 15 1.31 -3.53 -19.50
CA THR A 15 0.43 -3.68 -20.65
C THR A 15 -0.66 -2.62 -20.55
N ALA A 16 -0.68 -1.71 -21.52
CA ALA A 16 -1.62 -0.60 -21.56
C ALA A 16 -1.83 -0.20 -23.00
N ASP A 17 -3.06 0.18 -23.33
CA ASP A 17 -3.37 0.74 -24.64
C ASP A 17 -2.96 2.22 -24.65
N PRO A 18 -2.30 2.72 -25.70
CA PRO A 18 -2.29 4.16 -25.97
C PRO A 18 -3.73 4.59 -26.26
N GLY A 19 -4.43 5.01 -25.21
CA GLY A 19 -5.75 5.58 -25.31
C GLY A 19 -5.75 6.86 -26.17
N PRO A 20 -6.94 7.43 -26.39
CA PRO A 20 -7.05 8.68 -27.11
C PRO A 20 -6.20 9.78 -26.45
N ASP A 21 -5.66 10.68 -27.26
CA ASP A 21 -4.89 11.86 -26.81
C ASP A 21 -3.53 11.56 -26.16
N GLN A 22 -2.84 10.50 -26.60
CA GLN A 22 -1.48 10.12 -26.14
C GLN A 22 -1.40 9.69 -24.67
N LEU A 23 -2.55 9.40 -24.04
CA LEU A 23 -2.60 8.89 -22.68
C LEU A 23 -2.54 7.36 -22.69
N TRP A 24 -1.82 6.77 -21.73
CA TRP A 24 -1.83 5.34 -21.50
C TRP A 24 -2.94 4.97 -20.53
N VAL A 25 -3.83 4.05 -20.94
CA VAL A 25 -4.92 3.53 -20.12
C VAL A 25 -4.50 2.19 -19.52
N ASP A 26 -4.49 2.09 -18.19
CA ASP A 26 -4.19 0.83 -17.49
C ASP A 26 -5.43 -0.07 -17.36
N ALA A 27 -5.24 -1.26 -16.78
CA ALA A 27 -6.28 -2.27 -16.61
C ALA A 27 -7.46 -1.80 -15.73
N ASP A 28 -7.22 -0.82 -14.85
CA ASP A 28 -8.25 -0.22 -13.98
C ASP A 28 -8.99 0.94 -14.67
N GLY A 29 -8.63 1.26 -15.92
CA GLY A 29 -9.23 2.33 -16.71
C GLY A 29 -8.66 3.72 -16.43
N PHE A 30 -7.56 3.84 -15.68
CA PHE A 30 -6.93 5.12 -15.39
C PHE A 30 -6.05 5.57 -16.56
N ALA A 31 -6.36 6.74 -17.13
CA ALA A 31 -5.62 7.37 -18.21
C ALA A 31 -4.54 8.33 -17.67
N GLY A 32 -3.31 8.23 -18.17
CA GLY A 32 -2.21 9.09 -17.74
C GLY A 32 -1.04 9.14 -18.72
N GLY A 33 -0.27 10.23 -18.67
CA GLY A 33 0.79 10.50 -19.64
C GLY A 33 2.03 9.61 -19.55
N LEU A 34 2.17 8.82 -18.48
CA LEU A 34 3.22 7.82 -18.36
C LEU A 34 2.65 6.42 -18.63
N LYS A 35 3.46 5.57 -19.27
CA LYS A 35 3.11 4.16 -19.46
C LYS A 35 3.11 3.44 -18.11
N PRO A 36 2.10 2.60 -17.82
CA PRO A 36 2.12 1.69 -16.68
C PRO A 36 3.42 0.89 -16.58
N GLY A 37 3.86 0.65 -15.34
CA GLY A 37 5.12 -0.01 -15.02
C GLY A 37 6.29 0.95 -14.89
N THR A 38 6.08 2.25 -15.11
CA THR A 38 7.14 3.28 -15.08
C THR A 38 6.90 4.31 -13.99
N GLY A 39 7.95 4.60 -13.19
CA GLY A 39 7.95 5.67 -12.19
C GLY A 39 6.75 5.60 -11.22
N PRO A 40 5.92 6.65 -11.12
CA PRO A 40 4.76 6.67 -10.23
C PRO A 40 3.62 5.74 -10.66
N ARG A 41 3.68 5.13 -11.85
CA ARG A 41 2.67 4.19 -12.37
C ARG A 41 3.10 2.72 -12.28
N ARG A 42 3.92 2.38 -11.29
CA ARG A 42 4.32 0.99 -10.98
C ARG A 42 3.23 0.26 -10.20
N ASN A 43 2.06 0.11 -10.81
CA ASN A 43 0.94 -0.59 -10.20
C ASN A 43 1.23 -2.10 -10.17
N PRO A 44 1.02 -2.79 -9.04
CA PRO A 44 1.11 -4.25 -8.95
C PRO A 44 0.03 -4.92 -9.80
N ARG A 45 0.29 -6.13 -10.32
CA ARG A 45 -0.71 -7.03 -10.92
C ARG A 45 -1.11 -8.11 -9.92
N GLY A 46 -2.33 -8.62 -10.11
CA GLY A 46 -2.85 -9.75 -9.34
C GLY A 46 -3.40 -9.36 -7.97
N GLU A 47 -3.53 -10.35 -7.08
CA GLU A 47 -3.99 -10.12 -5.72
C GLU A 47 -2.94 -9.31 -4.95
N PHE A 48 -3.28 -8.07 -4.67
CA PHE A 48 -2.50 -7.19 -3.82
C PHE A 48 -3.33 -6.82 -2.59
N PRO A 49 -3.35 -7.68 -1.55
CA PRO A 49 -4.17 -7.44 -0.37
C PRO A 49 -3.73 -6.13 0.29
N THR A 50 -4.65 -5.18 0.39
CA THR A 50 -4.40 -3.84 0.94
C THR A 50 -4.48 -3.80 2.46
N GLY A 51 -4.78 -4.93 3.09
CA GLY A 51 -4.88 -5.07 4.53
C GLY A 51 -5.70 -6.30 4.93
N PRO A 52 -5.91 -6.50 6.25
CA PRO A 52 -6.82 -7.53 6.77
C PRO A 52 -8.27 -7.25 6.36
N GLU A 53 -9.05 -8.32 6.18
CA GLU A 53 -10.50 -8.22 5.96
C GLU A 53 -11.24 -7.75 7.22
N VAL A 54 -12.50 -7.33 7.07
CA VAL A 54 -13.33 -6.96 8.21
C VAL A 54 -13.51 -8.15 9.15
N GLY A 55 -13.15 -7.95 10.42
CA GLY A 55 -13.20 -8.98 11.45
C GLY A 55 -11.89 -9.77 11.59
N GLU A 56 -10.95 -9.64 10.66
CA GLU A 56 -9.61 -10.20 10.80
C GLU A 56 -8.74 -9.36 11.73
N ARG A 57 -7.75 -10.01 12.33
CA ARG A 57 -6.81 -9.35 13.25
C ARG A 57 -5.87 -8.45 12.44
N LEU A 58 -5.82 -7.19 12.82
CA LEU A 58 -4.82 -6.25 12.33
C LEU A 58 -3.40 -6.77 12.61
N PRO A 59 -2.43 -6.61 11.69
CA PRO A 59 -1.05 -7.03 11.94
C PRO A 59 -0.46 -6.34 13.17
N ASP A 60 0.66 -6.85 13.68
CA ASP A 60 1.36 -6.19 14.78
C ASP A 60 1.96 -4.87 14.27
N ILE A 61 1.43 -3.75 14.76
CA ILE A 61 1.88 -2.40 14.39
C ILE A 61 2.56 -1.78 15.61
N VAL A 62 3.87 -1.58 15.46
CA VAL A 62 4.72 -0.91 16.45
C VAL A 62 5.42 0.25 15.76
N ALA A 63 5.34 1.44 16.35
CA ALA A 63 5.96 2.64 15.83
C ALA A 63 6.65 3.42 16.95
N GLN A 64 7.62 4.26 16.57
CA GLN A 64 8.20 5.25 17.48
C GLN A 64 7.62 6.62 17.19
N THR A 65 7.26 7.34 18.24
CA THR A 65 6.92 8.76 18.16
C THR A 65 8.19 9.60 17.93
N PRO A 66 8.05 10.87 17.52
CA PRO A 66 9.20 11.78 17.41
C PRO A 66 9.99 11.95 18.72
N ASP A 67 9.33 11.83 19.87
CA ASP A 67 9.94 11.93 21.19
C ASP A 67 10.60 10.61 21.65
N GLY A 68 10.56 9.57 20.81
CA GLY A 68 11.17 8.26 21.07
C GLY A 68 10.30 7.31 21.89
N GLU A 69 9.04 7.67 22.19
CA GLU A 69 8.08 6.75 22.80
C GLU A 69 7.70 5.65 21.82
N VAL A 70 7.59 4.41 22.31
CA VAL A 70 7.13 3.28 21.50
C VAL A 70 5.62 3.12 21.68
N ILE A 71 4.89 3.17 20.57
CA ILE A 71 3.46 2.83 20.50
C ILE A 71 3.31 1.44 19.90
N ASP A 72 2.68 0.54 20.63
CA ASP A 72 2.19 -0.77 20.17
C ASP A 72 0.66 -0.73 20.13
N VAL A 73 0.08 -0.80 18.93
CA VAL A 73 -1.37 -0.66 18.73
C VAL A 73 -2.18 -1.70 19.53
N HIS A 74 -1.70 -2.94 19.60
CA HIS A 74 -2.44 -4.01 20.28
C HIS A 74 -2.33 -3.89 21.80
N ARG A 75 -1.17 -3.50 22.31
CA ARG A 75 -0.94 -3.29 23.75
C ARG A 75 -1.65 -2.02 24.24
N ASP A 76 -1.41 -0.90 23.58
CA ASP A 76 -1.73 0.43 24.11
C ASP A 76 -3.19 0.81 23.89
N ARG A 77 -3.92 0.12 22.98
CA ARG A 77 -5.38 0.25 22.91
C ARG A 77 -6.09 -0.28 24.17
N ALA A 78 -5.41 -1.07 25.01
CA ALA A 78 -5.92 -1.56 26.30
C ALA A 78 -7.36 -2.13 26.27
N GLY A 79 -7.68 -2.89 25.20
CA GLY A 79 -9.01 -3.48 25.00
C GLY A 79 -10.08 -2.53 24.43
N GLN A 80 -9.74 -1.26 24.20
CA GLN A 80 -10.62 -0.27 23.58
C GLN A 80 -10.54 -0.34 22.04
N ALA A 81 -11.50 0.36 21.40
CA ALA A 81 -11.46 0.61 19.97
C ALA A 81 -10.29 1.55 19.63
N ALA A 82 -9.64 1.31 18.50
CA ALA A 82 -8.52 2.11 18.01
C ALA A 82 -8.67 2.34 16.50
N ALA A 83 -8.13 3.46 16.02
CA ALA A 83 -8.05 3.77 14.59
C ALA A 83 -6.58 3.84 14.19
N VAL A 84 -6.22 3.16 13.10
CA VAL A 84 -4.90 3.26 12.47
C VAL A 84 -5.10 3.96 11.13
N VAL A 85 -4.39 5.08 10.93
CA VAL A 85 -4.52 5.90 9.72
C VAL A 85 -3.17 5.94 9.02
N PHE A 86 -3.11 5.42 7.79
CA PHE A 86 -1.96 5.58 6.92
C PHE A 86 -2.09 6.91 6.17
N TYR A 87 -1.21 7.86 6.49
CA TYR A 87 -1.15 9.15 5.82
C TYR A 87 0.09 9.24 4.95
N ARG A 88 -0.10 9.50 3.65
CA ARG A 88 0.99 9.90 2.76
C ARG A 88 1.22 11.42 2.89
N SER A 89 2.29 11.79 3.58
CA SER A 89 2.78 13.18 3.52
C SER A 89 3.48 13.39 2.18
N ALA A 90 2.94 14.26 1.32
CA ALA A 90 3.62 14.73 0.14
C ALA A 90 3.89 16.23 0.31
N VAL A 91 5.16 16.59 0.48
CA VAL A 91 5.63 17.96 0.17
C VAL A 91 5.97 17.94 -1.31
N TRP A 92 5.26 18.76 -2.08
CA TRP A 92 5.50 18.96 -3.51
C TRP A 92 6.63 19.97 -3.73
#